data_AF-A0A838CW25-F1
#
_entry.id   AF-A0A838CW25-F1
#
_cell.length_a   1.000
_cell.length_b   1.000
_cell.length_c   1.000
_cell.angle_alpha   90.00
_cell.angle_beta   90.00
_cell.angle_gamma   90.00
#
_symmetry.space_group_name_H-M   'P 1'
#
loop_
_entity.id
_entity.type
_entity.pdbx_description
1 polymer ?
#
loop_
_entity_poly.entity_id
_entity_poly.type
_entity_poly.pdbx_seq_one_letter_code
_entity_poly.pdbx_strand_id
1 'polypeptide(L)'
;MGIVIFLLVLAAIITIVYSIYKHSGYQKGNIVLHLDEWYKDYNKYVKAIESELEEQGKEVHYRGDFEFEIDGKSYILHPQIVTTFRVPNQRTILMPKDKS
;
A
#
# COMPACT_ATOMS: atom_id res chain seq x y z
N MET A 1 -22.22 -17.24 -35.93
CA MET A 1 -22.77 -17.53 -34.59
C MET A 1 -21.67 -17.77 -33.56
N GLY A 2 -20.79 -18.76 -33.73
CA GLY A 2 -19.73 -19.06 -32.74
C GLY A 2 -18.75 -17.91 -32.45
N ILE A 3 -18.31 -17.16 -33.47
CA ILE A 3 -17.39 -16.02 -33.30
C ILE A 3 -18.04 -14.88 -32.51
N VAL A 4 -19.33 -14.61 -32.76
CA VAL A 4 -20.07 -13.53 -32.06
C VAL A 4 -20.25 -13.90 -30.58
N ILE A 5 -20.59 -15.16 -30.28
CA ILE A 5 -20.69 -15.67 -28.91
C ILE A 5 -19.33 -15.60 -28.22
N PHE A 6 -18.25 -15.98 -28.91
CA PHE A 6 -16.89 -15.92 -28.37
C PHE A 6 -16.49 -14.48 -27.99
N LEU A 7 -16.76 -13.50 -28.85
CA LEU A 7 -16.47 -12.08 -28.57
C LEU A 7 -17.30 -11.55 -27.38
N LEU A 8 -18.56 -11.97 -27.25
CA LEU A 8 -19.40 -11.57 -26.12
C LEU A 8 -18.88 -12.14 -24.80
N VAL A 9 -18.47 -13.41 -24.78
CA VAL A 9 -17.87 -14.04 -23.59
C VAL A 9 -16.55 -13.37 -23.23
N LEU A 10 -15.71 -13.06 -24.22
CA LEU A 10 -14.44 -12.37 -23.99
C LEU A 10 -14.66 -10.96 -23.40
N ALA A 11 -15.61 -10.20 -23.95
CA ALA A 11 -15.97 -8.88 -23.44
C ALA A 11 -16.48 -8.94 -21.99
N ALA A 12 -17.33 -9.92 -21.67
CA ALA A 12 -17.82 -10.13 -20.31
C ALA A 12 -16.67 -10.39 -19.32
N ILE A 13 -15.72 -11.27 -19.68
CA ILE A 13 -14.55 -11.56 -18.84
C ILE A 13 -13.71 -10.29 -18.61
N ILE A 14 -13.44 -9.52 -19.68
CA ILE A 14 -12.66 -8.27 -19.58
C ILE A 14 -13.35 -7.28 -18.64
N THR A 15 -14.68 -7.12 -18.73
CA THR A 15 -15.42 -6.21 -17.85
C THR A 15 -15.37 -6.64 -16.38
N ILE A 16 -15.45 -7.94 -16.11
CA ILE A 16 -15.35 -8.48 -14.74
C ILE A 16 -13.95 -8.24 -14.17
N VAL A 17 -12.90 -8.57 -14.94
CA VAL A 17 -11.50 -8.35 -14.53
C VAL A 17 -11.23 -6.87 -14.29
N TYR A 18 -11.69 -5.99 -15.18
CA TYR A 18 -11.55 -4.55 -15.02
C TYR A 18 -12.27 -4.02 -13.77
N SER A 19 -13.48 -4.52 -13.50
CA SER A 19 -14.25 -4.13 -12.31
C SER A 19 -13.54 -4.55 -11.02
N ILE A 20 -13.02 -5.78 -10.97
CA ILE A 20 -12.24 -6.29 -9.83
C ILE A 20 -10.96 -5.46 -9.63
N TYR A 21 -10.23 -5.19 -10.70
CA TYR A 21 -9.01 -4.35 -10.64
C TYR A 21 -9.30 -2.95 -10.11
N LYS A 22 -10.41 -2.33 -10.55
CA LYS A 22 -10.83 -1.00 -10.09
C LYS A 22 -11.29 -0.99 -8.62
N HIS A 23 -11.91 -2.07 -8.13
CA HIS A 23 -12.49 -2.14 -6.79
C HIS A 23 -11.63 -2.86 -5.74
N SER A 24 -10.44 -3.37 -6.07
CA SER A 24 -9.60 -4.14 -5.13
C SER A 24 -9.11 -3.35 -3.91
N GLY A 25 -9.40 -2.04 -3.83
CA GLY A 25 -9.11 -1.25 -2.64
C GLY A 25 -7.61 -1.05 -2.38
N TYR A 26 -6.73 -1.47 -3.31
CA TYR A 26 -5.40 -0.88 -3.43
C TYR A 26 -5.60 0.59 -3.79
N GLN A 27 -5.82 1.42 -2.76
CA GLN A 27 -5.92 2.85 -2.89
C GLN A 27 -4.68 3.32 -3.64
N LYS A 28 -4.93 3.77 -4.88
CA LYS A 28 -3.92 4.13 -5.85
C LYS A 28 -2.98 5.15 -5.20
N GLY A 29 -1.79 4.74 -4.78
CA GLY A 29 -0.80 5.61 -4.12
C GLY A 29 -0.44 5.26 -2.68
N ASN A 30 -1.13 4.34 -1.99
CA ASN A 30 -0.67 3.93 -0.66
C ASN A 30 0.65 3.17 -0.78
N ILE A 31 1.59 3.46 0.12
CA ILE A 31 2.82 2.68 0.26
C ILE A 31 2.59 1.71 1.41
N VAL A 32 2.62 0.42 1.09
CA VAL A 32 2.49 -0.66 2.07
C VAL A 32 3.87 -1.26 2.28
N LEU A 33 4.35 -1.25 3.51
CA LEU A 33 5.64 -1.80 3.89
C LEU A 33 5.42 -2.95 4.90
N HIS A 34 6.24 -3.97 4.74
CA HIS A 34 6.35 -5.09 5.66
C HIS A 34 7.75 -5.03 6.25
N LEU A 35 7.85 -4.56 7.50
CA LEU A 35 9.13 -4.55 8.19
C LEU A 35 9.39 -5.95 8.77
N ASP A 36 10.66 -6.36 8.79
CA ASP A 36 11.08 -7.67 9.30
C ASP A 36 10.84 -7.84 10.80
N GLU A 37 10.87 -6.73 11.55
CA GLU A 37 10.71 -6.74 13.01
C GLU A 37 9.45 -5.99 13.47
N TRP A 38 8.96 -6.38 14.65
CA TRP A 38 7.93 -5.64 15.37
C TRP A 38 8.55 -4.51 16.18
N TYR A 39 8.22 -3.27 15.84
CA TYR A 39 8.72 -2.10 16.55
C TYR A 39 7.69 -1.56 17.54
N LYS A 40 7.97 -1.73 18.84
CA LYS A 40 7.19 -1.10 19.94
C LYS A 40 7.61 0.33 20.23
N ASP A 41 8.89 0.64 19.97
CA ASP A 41 9.43 1.98 20.13
C ASP A 41 9.17 2.78 18.87
N TYR A 42 8.53 3.93 19.03
CA TYR A 42 8.13 4.78 17.92
C TYR A 42 9.31 5.31 17.10
N ASN A 43 10.39 5.73 17.77
CA ASN A 43 11.56 6.28 17.08
C ASN A 43 12.30 5.21 16.30
N LYS A 44 12.39 3.99 16.84
CA LYS A 44 12.92 2.84 16.10
C LYS A 44 12.05 2.49 14.90
N TYR A 45 10.73 2.58 15.06
CA TYR A 45 9.79 2.30 14.00
C TYR A 45 9.93 3.28 12.84
N VAL A 46 9.97 4.59 13.12
CA VAL A 46 10.18 5.63 12.10
C VAL A 46 11.48 5.41 11.35
N LYS A 47 12.59 5.18 12.06
CA LYS A 47 13.90 4.92 11.43
C LYS A 47 13.89 3.67 10.53
N ALA A 48 13.20 2.61 10.96
CA ALA A 48 13.06 1.40 10.16
C ALA A 48 12.26 1.66 8.88
N ILE A 49 11.21 2.50 8.95
CA ILE A 49 10.44 2.92 7.77
C ILE A 49 11.32 3.73 6.81
N GLU A 50 12.10 4.69 7.33
CA GLU A 50 13.02 5.49 6.51
C GLU A 50 14.06 4.61 5.82
N SER A 51 14.74 3.74 6.58
CA SER A 51 15.75 2.82 6.03
C SER A 51 15.20 1.90 4.94
N GLU A 52 14.04 1.28 5.17
CA GLU A 52 13.39 0.40 4.20
C GLU A 52 13.02 1.13 2.90
N LEU A 53 12.53 2.37 3.02
CA LEU A 53 12.15 3.16 1.85
C LEU A 53 13.37 3.71 1.09
N GLU A 54 14.44 4.06 1.79
CA GLU A 54 15.73 4.45 1.20
C GLU A 54 16.38 3.26 0.47
N GLU A 55 16.30 2.04 1.04
CA GLU A 55 16.76 0.81 0.38
C GLU A 55 15.96 0.50 -0.89
N GLN A 56 14.68 0.87 -0.93
CA GLN A 56 13.85 0.83 -2.13
C GLN A 56 14.14 1.97 -3.13
N GLY A 57 15.12 2.84 -2.84
CA GLY A 57 15.57 3.93 -3.69
C GLY A 57 14.72 5.18 -3.65
N LYS A 58 13.91 5.37 -2.60
CA LYS A 58 13.06 6.56 -2.43
C LYS A 58 13.75 7.60 -1.57
N GLU A 59 13.50 8.87 -1.85
CA GLU A 59 13.91 9.96 -0.96
C GLU A 59 12.85 10.16 0.12
N VAL A 60 13.22 10.05 1.39
CA VAL A 60 12.27 10.04 2.52
C VAL A 60 12.72 11.01 3.59
N HIS A 61 11.77 11.81 4.08
CA HIS A 61 11.98 12.71 5.21
C HIS A 61 10.81 12.59 6.19
N TYR A 62 11.06 12.15 7.42
CA TYR A 62 10.05 12.19 8.47
C TYR A 62 9.80 13.64 8.94
N ARG A 63 8.55 14.09 8.87
CA ARG A 63 8.13 15.48 9.19
C ARG A 63 7.59 15.64 10.62
N GLY A 64 7.45 14.55 11.38
CA GLY A 64 6.74 14.58 12.68
C GLY A 64 5.27 14.18 12.52
N ASP A 65 4.56 13.99 13.64
CA ASP A 65 3.12 13.72 13.67
C ASP A 65 2.62 12.62 12.71
N PHE A 66 3.39 11.52 12.62
CA PHE A 66 3.12 10.41 11.71
C PHE A 66 3.19 10.79 10.21
N GLU A 67 3.71 11.96 9.85
CA GLU A 67 3.82 12.44 8.47
C GLU A 67 5.22 12.15 7.90
N PHE A 68 5.23 11.63 6.68
CA PHE A 68 6.42 11.34 5.88
C PHE A 68 6.32 12.08 4.56
N GLU A 69 7.40 12.73 4.16
CA GLU A 69 7.56 13.22 2.80
C GLU A 69 8.37 12.19 2.01
N ILE A 70 7.80 11.65 0.95
CA ILE A 70 8.43 10.60 0.13
C ILE A 70 8.37 11.03 -1.32
N ASP A 71 9.54 11.18 -1.96
CA ASP A 71 9.70 11.67 -3.33
C ASP A 71 8.91 12.97 -3.59
N GLY A 72 8.94 13.90 -2.63
CA GLY A 72 8.24 15.19 -2.67
C GLY A 72 6.72 15.12 -2.47
N LYS A 73 6.18 14.00 -1.96
CA LYS A 73 4.75 13.85 -1.65
C LYS A 73 4.54 13.53 -0.17
N SER A 74 3.52 14.14 0.45
CA SER A 74 3.17 13.88 1.85
C SER A 74 2.31 12.63 2.02
N TYR A 75 2.68 11.82 3.02
CA TYR A 75 1.98 10.61 3.45
C TYR A 75 1.78 10.61 4.96
N ILE A 76 0.67 10.05 5.41
CA ILE A 76 0.37 9.83 6.83
C ILE A 76 0.55 8.34 7.13
N LEU A 77 1.28 8.04 8.19
CA LEU A 77 1.51 6.69 8.70
C LEU A 77 0.29 6.19 9.49
N HIS A 78 -0.28 5.11 8.99
CA HIS A 78 -1.37 4.35 9.59
C HIS A 78 -0.88 2.94 9.91
N PRO A 79 -0.29 2.71 11.10
CA PRO A 79 0.14 1.37 11.49
C PRO A 79 -1.08 0.48 11.72
N GLN A 80 -1.05 -0.72 11.17
CA GLN A 80 -2.10 -1.72 11.34
C GLN A 80 -1.51 -3.04 11.82
N ILE A 81 -2.25 -3.73 12.68
CA ILE A 81 -1.94 -5.12 13.04
C ILE A 81 -2.84 -6.00 12.22
N VAL A 82 -2.26 -6.90 11.43
CA VAL A 82 -2.99 -7.85 10.59
C VAL A 82 -2.65 -9.25 11.04
N THR A 83 -3.67 -10.07 11.24
CA THR A 83 -3.46 -11.47 11.63
C THR A 83 -3.49 -12.35 10.39
N THR A 84 -2.37 -12.98 10.06
CA THR A 84 -2.24 -13.90 8.94
C THR A 84 -1.92 -15.28 9.51
N PHE A 85 -2.75 -16.29 9.22
CA PHE A 85 -2.61 -17.65 9.78
C PHE A 85 -2.40 -17.70 11.30
N ARG A 86 -3.17 -16.90 12.06
CA ARG A 86 -3.07 -16.75 13.53
C ARG A 86 -1.77 -16.12 14.04
N VAL A 87 -0.88 -15.65 13.16
CA VAL A 87 0.31 -14.89 13.54
C VAL A 87 0.02 -13.39 13.34
N PRO A 88 0.13 -12.57 14.41
CA PRO A 88 -0.02 -11.13 14.27
C PRO A 88 1.22 -10.55 13.59
N ASN A 89 1.01 -9.78 12.53
CA ASN A 89 2.07 -9.07 11.81
C ASN A 89 1.78 -7.58 11.83
N GLN A 90 2.81 -6.78 12.09
CA GLN A 90 2.74 -5.33 11.97
C GLN A 90 2.81 -4.96 10.48
N ARG A 91 1.83 -4.18 10.02
CA ARG A 91 1.76 -3.67 8.65
C ARG A 91 1.84 -2.16 8.70
N THR A 92 2.81 -1.63 7.98
CA THR A 92 3.02 -0.19 7.85
C THR A 92 2.27 0.26 6.60
N ILE A 93 1.35 1.22 6.74
CA ILE A 93 0.61 1.80 5.62
C ILE A 93 0.83 3.30 5.64
N LEU A 94 1.31 3.84 4.54
CA LEU A 94 1.50 5.27 4.32
C LEU A 94 0.45 5.72 3.30
N MET A 95 -0.48 6.57 3.74
CA MET A 95 -1.60 7.05 2.94
C MET A 95 -1.33 8.47 2.45
N PRO A 96 -1.49 8.79 1.16
CA PRO A 96 -1.25 10.14 0.65
C PRO A 96 -2.15 11.17 1.34
N LYS A 97 -1.56 12.27 1.81
CA LYS A 97 -2.30 13.35 2.50
C LYS A 97 -3.30 14.06 1.58
N ASP A 98 -2.96 14.23 0.30
CA ASP A 98 -3.81 14.91 -0.70
C ASP A 98 -5.07 14.13 -1.13
N LYS A 99 -5.32 12.95 -0.56
CA LYS A 99 -6.53 12.16 -0.79
C LYS A 99 -7.46 12.09 0.42
N SER A 100 -7.20 12.87 1.48
CA SER A 100 -8.11 13.00 2.62
C SER A 100 -9.30 13.90 2.31
#